data_AF-A0A923R9M3-F1
#
_entry.id   AF-A0A923R9M3-F1
#
_cell.length_a   1.000
_cell.length_b   1.000
_cell.length_c   1.000
_cell.angle_alpha   90.00
_cell.angle_beta   90.00
_cell.angle_gamma   90.00
#
_symmetry.space_group_name_H-M   'P 1'
#
loop_
_entity.id
_entity.type
_entity.pdbx_description
1 polymer ?
#
loop_
_entity_poly.entity_id
_entity_poly.type
_entity_poly.pdbx_seq_one_letter_code
_entity_poly.pdbx_strand_id
1 'polypeptide(L)'
;LLAGHHSNEAMIEQMHASDHWAYYQAKGIKSAILSTKSELLEGLGKAADPKTEEKVAEYKKQQDEISVQAKEREDESARHLRIHQVLARAVTFFQIAITIAAIAVLTRRKRFWWVSLGFGGIGLISLIQGFLTK
;
A
#
# COMPACT_ATOMS: atom_id res chain seq x y z
N LEU A 1 11.71 -16.59 -0.17
CA LEU A 1 11.04 -16.01 1.01
C LEU A 1 9.76 -15.30 0.57
N LEU A 2 8.60 -15.96 0.69
CA LEU A 2 7.30 -15.43 0.24
C LEU A 2 6.93 -14.08 0.90
N ALA A 3 7.34 -13.88 2.16
CA ALA A 3 7.14 -12.62 2.87
C ALA A 3 7.88 -11.43 2.22
N GLY A 4 9.08 -11.66 1.68
CA GLY A 4 9.86 -10.62 0.98
C GLY A 4 9.25 -10.27 -0.38
N HIS A 5 8.72 -11.27 -1.09
CA HIS A 5 8.04 -11.04 -2.37
C HIS A 5 6.79 -10.17 -2.20
N HIS A 6 5.92 -10.45 -1.22
CA HIS A 6 4.75 -9.60 -0.96
C HIS A 6 5.11 -8.18 -0.47
N SER A 7 6.22 -8.02 0.27
CA SER A 7 6.70 -6.68 0.64
C SER A 7 7.18 -5.89 -0.57
N ASN A 8 7.88 -6.56 -1.49
CA ASN A 8 8.38 -5.94 -2.71
C ASN A 8 7.23 -5.55 -3.64
N GLU A 9 6.23 -6.43 -3.78
CA GLU A 9 5.03 -6.15 -4.58
C GLU A 9 4.21 -5.00 -4.00
N ALA A 10 4.01 -4.97 -2.67
CA ALA A 10 3.35 -3.86 -1.99
C ALA A 10 4.06 -2.53 -2.24
N MET A 11 5.40 -2.54 -2.22
CA MET A 11 6.22 -1.36 -2.45
C MET A 11 6.17 -0.89 -3.91
N ILE A 12 6.21 -1.81 -4.87
CA ILE A 12 6.04 -1.50 -6.30
C ILE A 12 4.67 -0.86 -6.54
N GLU A 13 3.63 -1.46 -5.98
CA GLU A 13 2.26 -0.98 -6.14
C GLU A 13 2.05 0.40 -5.49
N GLN A 14 2.68 0.62 -4.33
CA GLN A 14 2.69 1.92 -3.67
C GLN A 14 3.41 2.99 -4.50
N MET A 15 4.53 2.65 -5.15
CA MET A 15 5.22 3.57 -6.06
C MET A 15 4.32 3.92 -7.25
N HIS A 16 3.64 2.94 -7.85
CA HIS A 16 2.69 3.19 -8.93
C HIS A 16 1.53 4.10 -8.49
N ALA A 17 0.92 3.86 -7.32
CA ALA A 17 -0.13 4.73 -6.80
C ALA A 17 0.37 6.18 -6.59
N SER A 18 1.58 6.34 -6.05
CA SER A 18 2.22 7.65 -5.89
C SER A 18 2.44 8.37 -7.22
N ASP A 19 2.89 7.66 -8.26
CA ASP A 19 3.07 8.23 -9.60
C ASP A 19 1.74 8.69 -10.21
N HIS A 20 0.65 7.94 -10.00
CA HIS A 20 -0.68 8.33 -10.46
C HIS A 20 -1.19 9.59 -9.73
N TRP A 21 -1.00 9.69 -8.41
CA TRP A 21 -1.33 10.90 -7.66
C TRP A 21 -0.51 12.12 -8.08
N ALA A 22 0.79 11.93 -8.38
CA ALA A 22 1.63 13.00 -8.93
C ALA A 22 1.11 13.46 -10.31
N TYR A 23 0.69 12.53 -11.16
CA TYR A 23 0.12 12.85 -12.47
C TYR A 23 -1.24 13.55 -12.37
N TYR A 24 -2.11 13.13 -11.45
CA TYR A 24 -3.35 13.82 -11.08
C TYR A 24 -3.09 15.28 -10.70
N GLN A 25 -2.15 15.51 -9.78
CA GLN A 25 -1.80 16.85 -9.32
C GLN A 25 -1.25 17.72 -10.47
N ALA A 26 -0.38 17.16 -11.32
CA ALA A 26 0.15 17.87 -12.47
C ALA A 26 -0.95 18.32 -13.46
N LYS A 27 -1.98 17.48 -13.67
CA LYS A 27 -3.15 17.83 -14.49
C LYS A 27 -4.01 18.91 -13.84
N GLY A 28 -4.21 18.84 -12.53
CA GLY A 28 -4.89 19.89 -11.75
C GLY A 28 -4.21 21.25 -11.89
N ILE A 29 -2.87 21.29 -11.76
CA ILE A 29 -2.08 22.52 -11.94
C ILE A 29 -2.22 23.05 -13.37
N LYS A 30 -2.15 22.20 -14.40
CA LYS A 30 -2.34 22.63 -15.80
C LYS A 30 -3.73 23.21 -16.04
N SER A 31 -4.76 22.58 -15.50
CA SER A 31 -6.14 23.09 -15.55
C SER A 31 -6.24 24.45 -14.85
N ALA A 32 -5.68 24.60 -13.65
CA ALA A 32 -5.71 25.85 -12.90
C ALA A 32 -5.01 26.99 -13.66
N ILE A 33 -3.84 26.73 -14.26
CA ILE A 33 -3.12 27.72 -15.09
C ILE A 33 -3.97 28.17 -16.28
N LEU A 34 -4.66 27.23 -16.95
CA LEU A 34 -5.53 27.55 -18.07
C LEU A 34 -6.73 28.40 -17.62
N SER A 35 -7.37 28.04 -16.50
CA SER A 35 -8.46 28.82 -15.91
C SER A 35 -8.02 30.23 -15.53
N THR A 36 -6.91 30.37 -14.80
CA THR A 36 -6.36 31.69 -14.42
C THR A 36 -5.98 32.51 -15.65
N LYS A 37 -5.41 31.90 -16.70
CA LYS A 37 -5.13 32.60 -17.96
C LYS A 37 -6.42 33.13 -18.61
N SER A 38 -7.49 32.34 -18.58
CA SER A 38 -8.80 32.75 -19.09
C SER A 38 -9.36 33.95 -18.31
N GLU A 39 -9.38 33.86 -16.98
CA GLU A 39 -9.85 34.93 -16.08
C GLU A 39 -9.06 36.23 -16.26
N LEU A 40 -7.74 36.14 -16.43
CA LEU A 40 -6.90 37.31 -16.70
C LEU A 40 -7.19 37.95 -18.06
N LEU A 41 -7.48 37.16 -19.10
CA LEU A 41 -7.83 37.68 -20.42
C LEU A 41 -9.17 38.39 -20.39
N GLU A 42 -10.16 37.83 -19.70
CA GLU A 42 -11.48 38.45 -19.49
C GLU A 42 -11.36 39.78 -18.74
N GLY A 43 -10.57 39.82 -17.66
CA GLY A 43 -10.30 41.07 -16.91
C GLY A 43 -9.59 42.15 -17.74
N LEU A 44 -8.87 41.76 -18.79
CA LEU A 44 -8.22 42.66 -19.75
C LEU A 44 -9.11 43.01 -20.96
N GLY A 45 -10.38 42.59 -20.97
CA GLY A 45 -11.32 42.83 -22.07
C GLY A 45 -11.00 42.07 -23.36
N LYS A 46 -10.15 41.03 -23.29
CA LYS A 46 -9.82 40.15 -24.41
C LYS A 46 -10.67 38.89 -24.32
N ALA A 47 -11.25 38.45 -25.44
CA ALA A 47 -11.97 37.19 -25.49
C ALA A 47 -11.03 36.02 -25.18
N ALA A 48 -11.41 35.19 -24.21
CA ALA A 48 -10.74 33.92 -23.97
C ALA A 48 -10.95 32.97 -25.16
N ASP A 49 -9.95 32.13 -25.45
CA ASP A 49 -10.07 31.11 -26.50
C ASP A 49 -11.04 30.01 -26.02
N PRO A 50 -12.13 29.72 -26.74
CA PRO A 50 -13.10 28.70 -26.36
C PRO A 50 -12.49 27.29 -26.22
N LYS A 51 -11.33 27.04 -26.83
CA LYS A 51 -10.56 25.80 -26.65
C LYS A 51 -9.99 25.61 -25.24
N THR A 52 -10.01 26.66 -24.41
CA THR A 52 -9.48 26.62 -23.04
C THR A 52 -10.43 25.87 -22.11
N GLU A 53 -11.75 26.11 -22.22
CA GLU A 53 -12.76 25.42 -21.42
C GLU A 53 -12.84 23.93 -21.76
N GLU A 54 -12.76 23.60 -23.05
CA GLU A 54 -12.74 22.20 -23.51
C GLU A 54 -11.54 21.43 -22.95
N LYS A 55 -10.33 22.04 -22.97
CA LYS A 55 -9.12 21.43 -22.39
C LYS A 55 -9.19 21.31 -20.87
N VAL A 56 -9.81 22.28 -20.18
CA VAL A 56 -10.02 22.21 -18.73
C VAL A 56 -10.98 21.06 -18.38
N ALA A 57 -12.07 20.89 -19.14
CA ALA A 57 -12.99 19.77 -18.97
C ALA A 57 -12.30 18.42 -19.26
N GLU A 58 -11.48 18.34 -20.30
CA GLU A 58 -10.68 17.15 -20.63
C GLU A 58 -9.71 16.79 -19.50
N TYR A 59 -8.99 17.78 -18.94
CA TYR A 59 -8.08 17.55 -17.82
C TYR A 59 -8.78 17.18 -16.51
N LYS A 60 -10.01 17.66 -16.27
CA LYS A 60 -10.83 17.19 -15.14
C LYS A 60 -11.26 15.74 -15.32
N LYS A 61 -11.71 15.36 -16.52
CA LYS A 61 -12.08 13.97 -16.81
C LYS A 61 -10.89 13.02 -16.65
N GLN A 62 -9.72 13.40 -17.17
CA GLN A 62 -8.49 12.62 -16.99
C GLN A 62 -8.13 12.49 -15.51
N GLN A 63 -8.25 13.57 -14.72
CA GLN A 63 -8.02 13.54 -13.28
C GLN A 63 -8.94 12.53 -12.58
N ASP A 64 -10.22 12.48 -12.92
CA ASP A 64 -11.14 11.51 -12.33
C ASP A 64 -10.73 10.06 -12.65
N GLU A 65 -10.38 9.77 -13.91
CA GLU A 65 -9.90 8.45 -14.33
C GLU A 65 -8.58 8.05 -13.64
N ILE A 66 -7.66 8.99 -13.46
CA ILE A 66 -6.37 8.76 -12.76
C ILE A 66 -6.63 8.51 -11.27
N SER A 67 -7.58 9.22 -10.66
CA SER A 67 -7.89 9.06 -9.22
C SER A 67 -8.48 7.69 -8.90
N VAL A 68 -9.28 7.12 -9.81
CA VAL A 68 -9.84 5.77 -9.67
C VAL A 68 -8.72 4.75 -9.73
N GLN A 69 -7.83 4.86 -10.73
CA GLN A 69 -6.68 3.97 -10.86
C GLN A 69 -5.73 4.06 -9.66
N ALA A 70 -5.44 5.28 -9.18
CA ALA A 70 -4.57 5.47 -8.01
C ALA A 70 -5.11 4.78 -6.75
N LYS A 71 -6.43 4.87 -6.51
CA LYS A 71 -7.09 4.22 -5.36
C LYS A 71 -7.06 2.69 -5.46
N GLU A 72 -7.29 2.15 -6.65
CA GLU A 72 -7.25 0.70 -6.86
C GLU A 72 -5.85 0.13 -6.55
N ARG A 73 -4.80 0.84 -7.01
CA ARG A 73 -3.40 0.51 -6.70
C ARG A 73 -3.09 0.63 -5.19
N GLU A 74 -3.58 1.67 -4.53
CA GLU A 74 -3.44 1.82 -3.06
C GLU A 74 -4.07 0.66 -2.28
N ASP A 75 -5.27 0.22 -2.67
CA ASP A 75 -5.96 -0.90 -2.03
C ASP A 75 -5.22 -2.23 -2.24
N GLU A 76 -4.69 -2.47 -3.45
CA GLU A 76 -3.86 -3.65 -3.73
C GLU A 76 -2.57 -3.64 -2.89
N SER A 77 -1.89 -2.50 -2.81
CA SER A 77 -0.70 -2.31 -1.97
C SER A 77 -1.00 -2.58 -0.49
N ALA A 78 -2.10 -2.00 0.03
CA ALA A 78 -2.52 -2.19 1.41
C ALA A 78 -2.83 -3.66 1.74
N ARG A 79 -3.42 -4.40 0.80
CA ARG A 79 -3.66 -5.85 0.93
C ARG A 79 -2.34 -6.62 1.04
N HIS A 80 -1.37 -6.35 0.18
CA HIS A 80 -0.06 -7.00 0.21
C HIS A 80 0.74 -6.66 1.48
N LEU A 81 0.67 -5.41 1.94
CA LEU A 81 1.31 -4.98 3.18
C LEU A 81 0.71 -5.68 4.41
N ARG A 82 -0.62 -5.85 4.46
CA ARG A 82 -1.28 -6.61 5.53
C ARG A 82 -0.78 -8.05 5.60
N ILE A 83 -0.66 -8.71 4.46
CA ILE A 83 -0.11 -10.08 4.37
C ILE A 83 1.33 -10.10 4.88
N HIS A 84 2.16 -9.16 4.43
CA HIS A 84 3.55 -9.05 4.89
C HIS A 84 3.63 -8.86 6.41
N GLN A 85 2.82 -7.99 7.00
CA GLN A 85 2.79 -7.76 8.45
C GLN A 85 2.43 -9.02 9.24
N VAL A 86 1.44 -9.78 8.79
CA VAL A 86 1.05 -11.05 9.43
C VAL A 86 2.20 -12.07 9.35
N LEU A 87 2.83 -12.20 8.17
CA LEU A 87 3.95 -13.12 7.98
C LEU A 87 5.18 -12.70 8.81
N ALA A 88 5.50 -11.41 8.86
CA ALA A 88 6.60 -10.88 9.67
C ALA A 88 6.38 -11.16 11.15
N ARG A 89 5.16 -10.92 11.65
CA ARG A 89 4.78 -11.23 13.04
C ARG A 89 4.90 -12.73 13.35
N ALA A 90 4.49 -13.60 12.42
CA ALA A 90 4.65 -15.04 12.56
C ALA A 90 6.14 -15.44 12.68
N VAL A 91 7.01 -14.87 11.85
CA VAL A 91 8.47 -15.10 11.91
C VAL A 91 9.04 -14.69 13.27
N THR A 92 8.65 -13.52 13.81
CA THR A 92 9.09 -13.07 15.13
C THR A 92 8.68 -14.04 16.24
N PHE A 93 7.44 -14.56 16.20
CA PHE A 93 6.99 -15.55 17.17
C PHE A 93 7.77 -16.86 17.08
N PHE A 94 8.07 -17.34 15.87
CA PHE A 94 8.92 -18.52 15.69
C PHE A 94 10.32 -18.28 16.25
N GLN A 95 10.88 -17.09 16.07
CA GLN A 95 12.20 -16.75 16.59
C GLN A 95 12.23 -16.81 18.12
N ILE A 96 11.23 -16.24 18.80
CA ILE A 96 11.09 -16.33 20.25
C ILE A 96 10.91 -17.80 20.70
N ALA A 97 10.07 -18.56 20.00
CA ALA A 97 9.83 -19.97 20.33
C ALA A 97 11.12 -20.82 20.25
N ILE A 98 11.94 -20.61 19.22
CA ILE A 98 13.23 -21.28 19.05
C ILE A 98 14.20 -20.89 20.17
N THR A 99 14.26 -19.60 20.54
CA THR A 99 15.11 -19.14 21.65
C THR A 99 14.71 -19.78 22.98
N ILE A 100 13.41 -19.83 23.29
CA ILE A 100 12.91 -20.49 24.51
C ILE A 100 13.17 -21.99 24.47
N ALA A 101 13.00 -22.65 23.31
CA ALA A 101 13.29 -24.06 23.14
C ALA A 101 14.78 -24.38 23.37
N ALA A 102 15.70 -23.53 22.88
CA ALA A 102 17.14 -23.68 23.13
C ALA A 102 17.48 -23.57 24.62
N ILE A 103 16.91 -22.58 25.33
CA ILE A 103 17.06 -22.43 26.78
C ILE A 103 16.48 -23.64 27.53
N ALA A 104 15.33 -24.15 27.09
CA ALA A 104 14.68 -25.31 27.69
C ALA A 104 15.54 -26.58 27.60
N VAL A 105 16.17 -26.81 26.44
CA VAL A 105 17.10 -27.92 26.21
C VAL A 105 18.32 -27.82 27.12
N LEU A 106 18.92 -26.63 27.23
CA LEU A 106 20.04 -26.36 28.14
C LEU A 106 19.65 -26.57 29.62
N THR A 107 18.41 -26.24 29.99
CA THR A 107 17.92 -26.33 31.37
C THR A 107 17.43 -27.75 31.77
N ARG A 108 17.33 -28.70 30.82
CA ARG A 108 16.90 -30.11 31.03
C ARG A 108 15.59 -30.30 31.84
N ARG A 109 14.71 -29.29 31.91
CA ARG A 109 13.43 -29.35 32.65
C ARG A 109 12.25 -29.64 31.72
N LYS A 110 11.60 -30.80 31.91
CA LYS A 110 10.43 -31.27 31.13
C LYS A 110 9.25 -30.29 31.05
N ARG A 111 9.08 -29.37 32.02
CA ARG A 111 8.00 -28.36 32.01
C ARG A 111 8.12 -27.36 30.85
N PHE A 112 9.34 -27.00 30.46
CA PHE A 112 9.56 -26.06 29.35
C PHE A 112 9.27 -26.68 27.98
N TRP A 113 9.30 -28.02 27.86
CA TRP A 113 8.97 -28.72 26.62
C TRP A 113 7.49 -28.54 26.25
N TRP A 114 6.58 -28.62 27.24
CA TRP A 114 5.15 -28.36 27.04
C TRP A 114 4.86 -26.89 26.68
N VAL A 115 5.58 -25.94 27.28
CA VAL A 115 5.44 -24.51 26.95
C VAL A 115 5.89 -24.23 25.51
N SER A 116 7.00 -24.83 25.08
CA SER A 116 7.49 -24.73 23.70
C SER A 116 6.47 -25.30 22.69
N LEU A 117 5.84 -26.43 23.02
CA LEU A 117 4.79 -27.03 22.19
C LEU A 117 3.55 -26.12 22.08
N GLY A 118 3.16 -25.45 23.18
CA GLY A 118 2.06 -24.49 23.21
C GLY A 118 2.31 -23.28 22.30
N PHE A 119 3.50 -22.67 22.38
CA PHE A 119 3.88 -21.57 21.49
C PHE A 119 3.97 -22.02 20.02
N GLY A 120 4.47 -23.23 19.75
CA GLY A 120 4.47 -23.81 18.40
C GLY A 120 3.07 -23.99 17.82
N GLY A 121 2.10 -24.41 18.64
CA GLY A 121 0.69 -24.52 18.25
C GLY A 121 0.05 -23.18 17.88
N ILE A 122 0.31 -22.13 18.68
CA ILE A 122 -0.18 -20.76 18.38
C ILE A 122 0.41 -20.24 17.06
N GLY A 123 1.69 -20.52 16.81
CA GLY A 123 2.35 -20.20 15.55
C GLY A 123 1.72 -20.91 14.36
N LEU A 124 1.39 -22.19 14.51
CA LEU A 124 0.73 -22.98 13.46
C LEU A 124 -0.69 -22.47 13.15
N ILE A 125 -1.47 -22.11 14.17
CA ILE A 125 -2.80 -21.53 14.00
C ILE A 125 -2.71 -20.20 13.25
N SER A 126 -1.75 -19.34 13.61
CA SER A 126 -1.54 -18.06 12.92
C SER A 126 -1.13 -18.26 11.45
N LEU A 127 -0.34 -19.29 11.16
CA LEU A 127 0.06 -19.66 9.79
C LEU A 127 -1.15 -20.14 8.97
N ILE A 128 -2.01 -20.99 9.57
CA ILE A 128 -3.24 -21.48 8.94
C ILE A 128 -4.21 -20.32 8.67
N GLN A 129 -4.40 -19.41 9.64
CA GLN A 129 -5.23 -18.21 9.44
C GLN A 129 -4.69 -17.33 8.31
N GLY A 130 -3.37 -17.17 8.20
CA GLY A 130 -2.74 -16.47 7.08
C GLY A 130 -2.95 -17.13 5.73
N PHE A 131 -3.05 -18.48 5.68
CA PHE A 131 -3.30 -19.23 4.46
C PHE A 131 -4.77 -19.26 4.04
N LEU A 132 -5.70 -19.26 5.00
CA LEU A 132 -7.15 -19.23 4.77
C LEU A 132 -7.69 -17.85 4.43
N THR A 133 -6.98 -16.77 4.79
CA THR A 133 -7.37 -15.39 4.47
C THR A 133 -6.90 -14.97 3.06
N LYS A 134 -6.50 -15.94 2.22
CA LYS A 134 -6.27 -15.74 0.78
C LYS A 134 -7.56 -15.40 0.04
#